data_AF-A0A947C2D1-F1
#
_entry.id   AF-A0A947C2D1-F1
#
_cell.length_a   1.000
_cell.length_b   1.000
_cell.length_c   1.000
_cell.angle_alpha   90.00
_cell.angle_beta   90.00
_cell.angle_gamma   90.00
#
_symmetry.space_group_name_H-M   'P 1'
#
loop_
_entity.id
_entity.type
_entity.pdbx_description
1 polymer ?
#
loop_
_entity_poly.entity_id
_entity_poly.type
_entity_poly.pdbx_seq_one_letter_code
_entity_poly.pdbx_strand_id
1 'polypeptide(L)'
;MSTIAATDRMARLVAAIPWIVSQDGASVDDIAERFDYPRDILLDDLRNVVFFVGVPPYTPDTLIEVQIDDDMVWIDYADWFARPMKLSSGEALALLTAGETVLGFDSQDEAGALARGLTKLRLATGASSDALEVELGVAAEDVLRDLRRAVADQVCADISYYSFARNER
;
A
#
# COMPACT_ATOMS: atom_id res chain seq x y z
N MET A 1 6.23 -23.93 -7.26
CA MET A 1 5.79 -23.15 -6.09
C MET A 1 5.31 -21.82 -6.62
N SER A 2 4.05 -21.46 -6.40
CA SER A 2 3.50 -20.21 -6.92
C SER A 2 4.11 -19.06 -6.13
N THR A 3 5.05 -18.31 -6.72
CA THR A 3 5.66 -17.15 -6.09
C THR A 3 4.74 -15.96 -6.30
N ILE A 4 4.06 -15.53 -5.24
CA ILE A 4 3.33 -14.26 -5.24
C ILE A 4 4.37 -13.13 -5.21
N ALA A 5 4.20 -12.08 -6.01
CA ALA A 5 5.06 -10.91 -5.96
C ALA A 5 4.98 -10.25 -4.58
N ALA A 6 6.08 -9.65 -4.10
CA ALA A 6 6.13 -9.04 -2.77
C ALA A 6 5.05 -7.97 -2.56
N THR A 7 4.78 -7.16 -3.59
CA THR A 7 3.72 -6.14 -3.55
C THR A 7 2.33 -6.75 -3.39
N ASP A 8 2.04 -7.84 -4.10
CA ASP A 8 0.77 -8.54 -4.02
C ASP A 8 0.60 -9.23 -2.66
N ARG A 9 1.67 -9.85 -2.12
CA ARG A 9 1.68 -10.39 -0.74
C ARG A 9 1.33 -9.31 0.27
N MET A 10 2.01 -8.16 0.19
CA MET A 10 1.78 -7.05 1.10
C MET A 10 0.34 -6.52 1.01
N ALA A 11 -0.17 -6.30 -0.21
CA ALA A 11 -1.53 -5.84 -0.42
C ALA A 11 -2.56 -6.82 0.17
N ARG A 12 -2.35 -8.13 -0.02
CA ARG A 12 -3.22 -9.18 0.55
C ARG A 12 -3.14 -9.23 2.06
N LEU A 13 -1.95 -9.12 2.67
CA LEU A 13 -1.79 -9.09 4.13
C LEU A 13 -2.47 -7.87 4.76
N VAL A 14 -2.26 -6.68 4.19
CA VAL A 14 -2.88 -5.43 4.67
C VAL A 14 -4.42 -5.49 4.59
N ALA A 15 -4.97 -6.24 3.63
CA ALA A 15 -6.41 -6.49 3.55
C ALA A 15 -6.89 -7.62 4.48
N ALA A 16 -6.11 -8.69 4.64
CA ALA A 16 -6.48 -9.86 5.43
C ALA A 16 -6.51 -9.58 6.93
N ILE A 17 -5.51 -8.87 7.46
CA ILE A 17 -5.38 -8.58 8.90
C ILE A 17 -6.66 -7.93 9.48
N PRO A 18 -7.15 -6.77 8.99
CA PRO A 18 -8.35 -6.15 9.56
C PRO A 18 -9.60 -7.01 9.37
N TRP A 19 -9.65 -7.84 8.32
CA TRP A 19 -10.75 -8.78 8.15
C TRP A 19 -10.71 -9.89 9.21
N ILE A 20 -9.57 -10.52 9.46
CA ILE A 20 -9.41 -11.56 10.52
C ILE A 20 -9.83 -11.00 11.87
N VAL A 21 -9.36 -9.80 12.23
CA VAL A 21 -9.74 -9.11 13.47
C VAL A 21 -11.26 -8.89 13.52
N SER A 22 -11.88 -8.50 12.41
CA SER A 22 -13.34 -8.29 12.37
C SER A 22 -14.18 -9.56 12.51
N GLN A 23 -13.57 -10.74 12.31
CA GLN A 23 -14.24 -12.03 12.45
C GLN A 23 -14.10 -12.64 13.85
N ASP A 24 -13.35 -12.01 14.76
CA ASP A 24 -12.95 -12.62 16.05
C ASP A 24 -12.17 -13.94 15.84
N GLY A 25 -11.30 -13.91 14.82
CA GLY A 25 -10.54 -15.04 14.32
C GLY A 25 -11.18 -15.73 13.11
N ALA A 26 -10.36 -16.38 12.30
CA ALA A 26 -10.80 -17.05 11.07
C ALA A 26 -9.96 -18.29 10.79
N SER A 27 -10.54 -19.29 10.09
CA SER A 27 -9.77 -20.47 9.71
C SER A 27 -8.72 -20.12 8.65
N VAL A 28 -7.60 -20.84 8.68
CA VAL A 28 -6.51 -20.67 7.70
C VAL A 28 -7.03 -20.86 6.27
N ASP A 29 -7.94 -21.82 6.07
CA ASP A 29 -8.53 -22.11 4.74
C ASP A 29 -9.46 -20.99 4.26
N ASP A 30 -10.29 -20.41 5.15
CA ASP A 30 -11.15 -19.29 4.79
C ASP A 30 -10.32 -18.05 4.39
N ILE A 31 -9.23 -17.79 5.12
CA ILE A 31 -8.31 -16.69 4.81
C ILE A 31 -7.63 -16.95 3.45
N ALA A 32 -7.11 -18.17 3.26
CA ALA A 32 -6.43 -18.58 2.05
C ALA A 32 -7.33 -18.44 0.81
N GLU A 33 -8.56 -18.94 0.89
CA GLU A 33 -9.54 -18.84 -0.20
C GLU A 33 -9.95 -17.40 -0.46
N ARG A 34 -10.26 -16.63 0.60
CA ARG A 34 -10.77 -15.27 0.48
C ARG A 34 -9.77 -14.29 -0.13
N PHE A 35 -8.50 -14.43 0.21
CA PHE A 35 -7.44 -13.50 -0.21
C PHE A 35 -6.53 -14.07 -1.30
N ASP A 36 -6.91 -15.21 -1.89
CA ASP A 36 -6.12 -15.95 -2.89
C ASP A 36 -4.68 -16.20 -2.39
N TYR A 37 -4.55 -16.61 -1.13
CA TYR A 37 -3.28 -16.74 -0.44
C TYR A 37 -2.93 -18.22 -0.26
N PRO A 38 -1.84 -18.74 -0.89
CA PRO A 38 -1.39 -20.11 -0.65
C PRO A 38 -1.16 -20.33 0.84
N ARG A 39 -1.78 -21.38 1.38
CA ARG A 39 -1.85 -21.67 2.80
C ARG A 39 -0.49 -21.70 3.50
N ASP A 40 0.51 -22.31 2.86
CA ASP A 40 1.88 -22.42 3.37
C ASP A 40 2.54 -21.04 3.49
N ILE A 41 2.38 -20.19 2.46
CA ILE A 41 2.89 -18.82 2.46
C ILE A 41 2.13 -17.95 3.45
N LEU A 42 0.81 -18.12 3.60
CA LEU A 42 0.00 -17.39 4.57
C LEU A 42 0.50 -17.64 5.99
N LEU A 43 0.68 -18.91 6.36
CA LEU A 43 1.17 -19.28 7.68
C LEU A 43 2.59 -18.78 7.94
N ASP A 44 3.45 -18.82 6.92
CA ASP A 44 4.80 -18.26 7.00
C ASP A 44 4.76 -16.75 7.25
N ASP A 45 3.97 -16.01 6.48
CA ASP A 45 3.84 -14.55 6.60
C ASP A 45 3.23 -14.13 7.94
N LEU A 46 2.21 -14.82 8.40
CA LEU A 46 1.59 -14.56 9.70
C LEU A 46 2.60 -14.72 10.85
N ARG A 47 3.45 -15.75 10.80
CA ARG A 47 4.44 -16.05 11.86
C ARG A 47 5.71 -15.21 11.77
N ASN A 48 6.20 -14.97 10.55
CA ASN A 48 7.53 -14.43 10.32
C ASN A 48 7.54 -12.98 9.83
N VAL A 49 6.39 -12.44 9.42
CA VAL A 49 6.25 -11.05 8.99
C VAL A 49 5.30 -10.31 9.93
N VAL A 50 4.03 -10.71 9.97
CA VAL A 50 2.98 -9.97 10.69
C VAL A 50 3.27 -9.90 12.19
N PHE A 51 3.69 -11.01 12.80
CA PHE A 51 4.08 -11.06 14.22
C PHE A 51 5.21 -10.07 14.60
N PHE A 52 6.01 -9.63 13.64
CA PHE A 52 7.12 -8.68 13.86
C PHE A 52 6.79 -7.25 13.45
N VAL A 53 5.53 -6.96 13.11
CA VAL A 53 5.05 -5.61 12.81
C VAL A 53 4.67 -4.92 14.12
N GLY A 54 5.23 -3.74 14.37
CA GLY A 54 4.90 -2.93 15.55
C GLY A 54 5.49 -1.53 15.45
N VAL A 55 5.49 -0.82 16.57
CA VAL A 55 6.03 0.54 16.67
C VAL A 55 7.25 0.59 17.60
N PRO A 56 8.19 1.54 17.41
CA PRO A 56 9.26 1.76 18.37
C PRO A 56 8.73 1.91 19.80
N PRO A 57 9.33 1.26 20.81
CA PRO A 57 10.65 0.62 20.81
C PRO A 57 10.71 -0.84 20.32
N TYR A 58 9.63 -1.41 19.77
CA TYR A 58 9.52 -2.82 19.34
C TYR A 58 9.71 -3.83 20.47
N THR A 59 9.25 -3.49 21.67
CA THR A 59 9.11 -4.45 22.77
C THR A 59 7.94 -5.39 22.46
N PRO A 60 7.92 -6.62 23.03
CA PRO A 60 6.89 -7.61 22.70
C PRO A 60 5.44 -7.11 22.82
N ASP A 61 5.16 -6.20 23.76
CA ASP A 61 3.87 -5.55 24.00
C ASP A 61 3.48 -4.48 22.96
N THR A 62 4.37 -4.15 22.01
CA THR A 62 4.17 -3.14 20.97
C THR A 62 4.08 -3.73 19.55
N LEU A 63 4.08 -5.06 19.45
CA LEU A 63 3.94 -5.81 18.20
C LEU A 63 2.49 -6.29 18.01
N ILE A 64 2.12 -6.56 16.76
CA ILE A 64 0.90 -7.29 16.44
C ILE A 64 1.06 -8.72 16.96
N GLU A 65 0.10 -9.20 17.75
CA GLU A 65 0.08 -10.58 18.20
C GLU A 65 -0.70 -11.43 17.21
N VAL A 66 -0.11 -12.58 16.85
CA VAL A 66 -0.76 -13.58 15.99
C VAL A 66 -0.80 -14.88 16.76
N GLN A 67 -2.01 -15.38 17.00
CA GLN A 67 -2.25 -16.66 17.64
C GLN A 67 -2.78 -17.63 16.59
N ILE A 68 -2.16 -18.81 16.51
CA ILE A 68 -2.57 -19.86 15.57
C ILE A 68 -2.73 -21.14 16.37
N ASP A 69 -3.97 -21.64 16.46
CA ASP A 69 -4.31 -22.89 17.15
C ASP A 69 -5.41 -23.63 16.38
N ASP A 70 -5.32 -24.96 16.28
CA ASP A 70 -6.26 -25.82 15.53
C ASP A 70 -6.74 -25.23 14.18
N ASP A 71 -5.79 -24.73 13.36
CA ASP A 71 -6.03 -24.08 12.06
C ASP A 71 -6.92 -22.83 12.08
N MET A 72 -7.05 -22.21 13.25
CA MET A 72 -7.67 -20.92 13.44
C MET A 72 -6.61 -19.87 13.71
N VAL A 73 -6.81 -18.66 13.16
CA VAL A 73 -5.92 -17.51 13.32
C VAL A 73 -6.67 -16.41 14.03
N TRP A 74 -6.13 -15.94 15.14
CA TRP A 74 -6.54 -14.72 15.82
C TRP A 74 -5.43 -13.69 15.72
N ILE A 75 -5.81 -12.43 15.56
CA ILE A 75 -4.88 -11.31 15.51
C ILE A 75 -5.34 -10.28 16.51
N ASP A 76 -4.43 -9.88 17.40
CA ASP A 76 -4.62 -8.76 18.30
C ASP A 76 -3.69 -7.62 17.90
N TYR A 77 -4.29 -6.44 17.73
CA TYR A 77 -3.55 -5.23 17.48
C TYR A 77 -2.79 -4.79 18.73
N ALA A 78 -1.53 -4.37 18.57
CA ALA A 78 -0.90 -3.52 19.56
C ALA A 78 -1.81 -2.31 19.84
N ASP A 79 -1.84 -1.81 21.08
CA ASP A 79 -2.68 -0.68 21.51
C ASP A 79 -2.60 0.53 20.57
N TRP A 80 -1.45 0.70 19.92
CA TRP A 80 -1.20 1.74 18.92
C TRP A 80 -2.17 1.70 17.73
N PHE A 81 -2.63 0.52 17.33
CA PHE A 81 -3.59 0.33 16.23
C PHE A 81 -5.04 0.20 16.72
N ALA A 82 -5.29 0.26 18.04
CA ALA A 82 -6.64 0.16 18.61
C ALA A 82 -7.58 1.31 18.18
N ARG A 83 -7.02 2.42 17.67
CA ARG A 83 -7.77 3.47 16.99
C ARG A 83 -7.20 3.73 15.60
N PRO A 84 -8.07 4.04 14.61
CA PRO A 84 -7.62 4.50 13.30
C PRO A 84 -6.67 5.69 13.44
N MET A 85 -5.50 5.59 12.83
CA MET A 85 -4.56 6.72 12.78
C MET A 85 -5.22 7.90 12.07
N LYS A 86 -5.09 9.08 12.66
CA LYS A 86 -5.52 10.32 12.03
C LYS A 86 -4.37 10.86 11.21
N LEU A 87 -4.62 11.12 9.93
CA LEU A 87 -3.70 11.88 9.11
C LEU A 87 -3.60 13.30 9.68
N SER A 88 -2.38 13.79 9.85
CA SER A 88 -2.14 15.21 10.01
C SER A 88 -2.55 15.97 8.74
N SER A 89 -2.78 17.27 8.85
CA SER A 89 -3.11 18.10 7.68
C SER A 89 -2.02 18.03 6.60
N GLY A 90 -0.75 17.92 7.00
CA GLY A 90 0.37 17.78 6.07
C GLY A 90 0.38 16.45 5.33
N GLU A 91 0.13 15.33 6.02
CA GLU A 91 0.06 14.00 5.40
C GLU A 91 -1.15 13.87 4.48
N ALA A 92 -2.30 14.41 4.90
CA ALA A 92 -3.50 14.48 4.07
C ALA A 92 -3.23 15.25 2.77
N LEU A 93 -2.61 16.43 2.87
CA LEU A 93 -2.25 17.24 1.70
C LEU A 93 -1.26 16.51 0.79
N ALA A 94 -0.23 15.89 1.34
CA ALA A 94 0.77 15.14 0.58
C ALA A 94 0.14 13.97 -0.20
N LEU A 95 -0.75 13.21 0.44
CA LEU A 95 -1.48 12.11 -0.20
C LEU A 95 -2.42 12.60 -1.29
N LEU A 96 -3.15 13.69 -1.06
CA LEU A 96 -4.01 14.31 -2.07
C LEU A 96 -3.20 14.75 -3.29
N THR A 97 -2.11 15.50 -3.08
CA THR A 97 -1.22 15.94 -4.16
C THR A 97 -0.66 14.76 -4.95
N ALA A 98 -0.13 13.74 -4.27
CA ALA A 98 0.43 12.57 -4.93
C ALA A 98 -0.62 11.80 -5.75
N GLY A 99 -1.83 11.62 -5.20
CA GLY A 99 -2.89 10.94 -5.91
C GLY A 99 -3.41 11.71 -7.12
N GLU A 100 -3.60 13.02 -6.99
CA GLU A 100 -4.00 13.89 -8.12
C GLU A 100 -2.94 13.91 -9.21
N THR A 101 -1.65 13.85 -8.83
CA THR A 101 -0.54 13.71 -9.77
C THR A 101 -0.68 12.44 -10.59
N VAL A 102 -0.95 11.31 -9.95
CA VAL A 102 -1.12 10.02 -10.63
C VAL A 102 -2.35 10.02 -11.53
N LEU A 103 -3.49 10.58 -11.07
CA LEU A 103 -4.69 10.72 -11.91
C LEU A 103 -4.45 11.60 -13.14
N GLY A 104 -3.66 12.67 -13.01
CA GLY A 104 -3.29 13.52 -14.14
C GLY A 104 -2.53 12.78 -15.25
N PHE A 105 -1.84 11.68 -14.92
CA PHE A 105 -1.15 10.83 -15.89
C PHE A 105 -2.01 9.68 -16.41
N ASP A 106 -3.05 9.28 -15.69
CA ASP A 106 -3.90 8.13 -16.00
C ASP A 106 -5.36 8.57 -16.22
N SER A 107 -5.64 9.00 -17.46
CA SER A 107 -6.97 9.48 -17.86
C SER A 107 -8.05 8.40 -17.94
N GLN A 108 -7.73 7.14 -17.62
CA GLN A 108 -8.68 6.03 -17.66
C GLN A 108 -9.29 5.70 -16.29
N ASP A 109 -8.77 6.25 -15.18
CA ASP A 109 -9.24 5.98 -13.81
C ASP A 109 -10.16 7.07 -13.23
N GLU A 110 -10.87 7.84 -14.06
CA GLU A 110 -11.73 8.98 -13.60
C GLU A 110 -12.75 8.59 -12.52
N ALA A 111 -13.16 7.32 -12.45
CA ALA A 111 -14.11 6.80 -11.46
C ALA A 111 -13.62 5.55 -10.71
N GLY A 112 -12.37 5.13 -10.89
CA GLY A 112 -11.90 3.91 -10.24
C GLY A 112 -11.35 4.12 -8.85
N ALA A 113 -10.51 3.18 -8.42
CA ALA A 113 -10.18 3.02 -6.99
C ALA A 113 -9.44 4.23 -6.44
N LEU A 114 -8.53 4.82 -7.23
CA LEU A 114 -7.75 5.97 -6.81
C LEU A 114 -8.63 7.21 -6.69
N ALA A 115 -9.40 7.53 -7.74
CA ALA A 115 -10.32 8.68 -7.72
C ALA A 115 -11.27 8.64 -6.53
N ARG A 116 -11.91 7.47 -6.28
CA ARG A 116 -12.80 7.27 -5.12
C ARG A 116 -12.06 7.39 -3.79
N GLY A 117 -10.82 6.91 -3.71
CA GLY A 117 -9.96 7.04 -2.54
C GLY A 117 -9.68 8.51 -2.21
N LEU A 118 -9.34 9.32 -3.21
CA LEU A 118 -9.08 10.75 -3.04
C LEU A 118 -10.35 11.52 -2.67
N THR A 119 -11.52 11.15 -3.22
CA THR A 119 -12.80 11.73 -2.77
C THR A 119 -13.03 11.48 -1.28
N LYS A 120 -12.85 10.24 -0.81
CA LYS A 120 -13.01 9.91 0.62
C LYS A 120 -12.02 10.69 1.48
N LEU A 121 -10.77 10.81 1.02
CA LEU A 121 -9.73 11.52 1.74
C LEU A 121 -10.06 13.02 1.88
N ARG A 122 -10.53 13.67 0.81
CA ARG A 122 -11.01 15.07 0.86
C ARG A 122 -12.14 15.26 1.86
N LEU A 123 -13.15 14.39 1.80
CA LEU A 123 -14.29 14.44 2.73
C LEU A 123 -13.86 14.23 4.19
N ALA A 124 -12.94 13.31 4.45
CA ALA A 124 -12.46 13.03 5.80
C ALA A 124 -11.57 14.14 6.37
N THR A 125 -10.88 14.89 5.50
CA THR A 125 -9.89 15.90 5.90
C THR A 125 -10.42 17.32 5.85
N GLY A 126 -11.58 17.54 5.21
CA GLY A 126 -12.14 18.86 4.97
C GLY A 126 -11.33 19.68 3.95
N ALA A 127 -10.39 19.06 3.24
CA ALA A 127 -9.60 19.70 2.21
C ALA A 127 -10.51 20.05 1.01
N SER A 128 -10.69 21.34 0.74
CA SER A 128 -11.40 21.80 -0.46
C SER A 128 -10.52 21.63 -1.69
N SER A 129 -11.12 21.25 -2.82
CA SER A 129 -10.42 21.14 -4.11
C SER A 129 -9.81 22.46 -4.57
N ASP A 130 -10.41 23.60 -4.17
CA ASP A 130 -9.93 24.95 -4.53
C ASP A 130 -8.67 25.39 -3.78
N ALA A 131 -8.26 24.65 -2.74
CA ALA A 131 -7.09 25.01 -1.94
C ALA A 131 -5.78 24.38 -2.44
N LEU A 132 -5.85 23.53 -3.48
CA LEU A 132 -4.73 22.72 -3.94
C LEU A 132 -4.56 22.86 -5.46
N GLU A 133 -3.71 23.79 -5.86
CA GLU A 133 -3.19 23.86 -7.23
C GLU A 133 -1.90 23.04 -7.29
N VAL A 134 -1.96 21.88 -7.94
CA VAL A 134 -0.78 21.03 -8.17
C VAL A 134 -0.20 21.41 -9.52
N GLU A 135 0.74 22.34 -9.51
CA GLU A 135 1.52 22.65 -10.70
C GLU A 135 2.65 21.62 -10.82
N LEU A 136 2.38 20.58 -11.60
CA LEU A 136 3.40 19.60 -11.93
C LEU A 136 4.45 20.27 -12.80
N GLY A 137 5.70 20.26 -12.35
CA GLY A 137 6.81 20.54 -13.23
C GLY A 137 6.69 19.65 -14.47
N VAL A 138 6.94 20.23 -15.63
CA VAL A 138 6.80 19.55 -16.92
C VAL A 138 7.79 18.37 -16.93
N ALA A 139 7.31 17.17 -16.63
CA ALA A 139 8.04 15.97 -17.00
C ALA A 139 8.27 16.08 -18.50
N ALA A 140 9.54 15.96 -18.94
CA ALA A 140 9.87 16.09 -20.34
C ALA A 140 8.99 15.10 -21.13
N GLU A 141 8.08 15.64 -21.93
CA GLU A 141 6.93 14.91 -22.47
C GLU A 141 7.36 13.81 -23.45
N ASP A 142 8.55 13.98 -24.03
CA ASP A 142 9.31 12.99 -24.77
C ASP A 142 9.76 11.82 -23.88
N VAL A 143 10.39 12.07 -22.74
CA VAL A 143 10.85 11.02 -21.81
C VAL A 143 9.68 10.17 -21.32
N LEU A 144 8.57 10.80 -20.94
CA LEU A 144 7.39 10.08 -20.46
C LEU A 144 6.77 9.21 -21.58
N ARG A 145 6.73 9.73 -22.81
CA ARG A 145 6.23 8.99 -23.98
C ARG A 145 7.10 7.77 -24.28
N ASP A 146 8.43 7.93 -24.25
CA ASP A 146 9.36 6.85 -24.54
C ASP A 146 9.32 5.75 -23.48
N LEU A 147 9.21 6.12 -22.19
CA LEU A 147 9.04 5.16 -21.10
C LEU A 147 7.70 4.41 -21.19
N ARG A 148 6.58 5.12 -21.47
CA ARG A 148 5.27 4.48 -21.67
C ARG A 148 5.30 3.48 -22.82
N ARG A 149 5.96 3.83 -23.92
CA ARG A 149 6.16 2.92 -25.05
C ARG A 149 7.02 1.72 -24.66
N ALA A 150 8.12 1.93 -23.94
CA ALA A 150 8.98 0.84 -23.50
C ALA A 150 8.23 -0.17 -22.61
N VAL A 151 7.36 0.32 -21.72
CA VAL A 151 6.48 -0.51 -20.90
C VAL A 151 5.47 -1.27 -21.75
N ALA A 152 4.76 -0.59 -22.65
CA ALA A 152 3.75 -1.19 -23.51
C ALA A 152 4.33 -2.26 -24.46
N ASP A 153 5.51 -1.99 -25.02
CA ASP A 153 6.23 -2.89 -25.92
C ASP A 153 7.04 -3.96 -25.16
N GLN A 154 7.06 -3.89 -23.82
CA GLN A 154 7.85 -4.75 -22.91
C GLN A 154 9.35 -4.80 -23.28
N VAL A 155 9.94 -3.67 -23.64
CA VAL A 155 11.35 -3.55 -24.00
C VAL A 155 12.17 -2.85 -22.91
N CYS A 156 13.44 -3.20 -22.82
CA CYS A 156 14.37 -2.57 -21.88
C CYS A 156 14.72 -1.15 -22.35
N ALA A 157 14.64 -0.18 -21.44
CA ALA A 157 15.09 1.20 -21.67
C ALA A 157 16.50 1.38 -21.10
N ASP A 158 17.40 1.96 -21.91
CA ASP A 158 18.68 2.45 -21.44
C ASP A 158 18.49 3.88 -20.89
N ILE A 159 18.82 4.09 -19.62
CA ILE A 159 18.60 5.37 -18.93
C ILE A 159 19.94 5.91 -18.49
N SER A 160 20.37 7.01 -19.12
CA SER A 160 21.46 7.84 -18.60
C SER A 160 20.89 8.79 -17.55
N TYR A 161 21.41 8.75 -16.32
CA TYR A 161 20.91 9.58 -15.22
C TYR A 161 22.06 10.25 -14.48
N TYR A 162 21.89 11.54 -14.22
CA TYR A 162 22.87 12.34 -13.49
C TYR A 162 22.94 11.93 -12.00
N SER A 163 24.09 11.43 -11.57
CA SER A 163 24.37 11.11 -10.18
C SER A 163 24.75 12.38 -9.40
N PHE A 164 23.85 12.91 -8.59
CA PHE A 164 24.13 14.10 -7.77
C PHE A 164 25.33 13.89 -6.82
N ALA A 165 25.44 12.71 -6.21
CA ALA A 165 26.53 12.40 -5.28
C ALA A 165 27.91 12.31 -5.96
N ARG A 166 27.95 11.95 -7.25
CA ARG A 166 29.19 11.79 -8.03
C ARG A 166 29.45 12.92 -9.02
N ASN A 167 28.47 13.82 -9.22
CA ASN A 167 28.51 14.91 -10.18
C ASN A 167 28.86 14.45 -11.61
N GLU A 168 28.30 13.32 -12.04
CA GLU A 168 28.53 12.71 -13.36
C GLU A 168 27.22 12.19 -13.97
N ARG A 169 27.21 11.98 -15.29
CA ARG A 169 26.06 11.47 -16.05
C ARG A 169 26.20 9.98 -16.33
#